data_AF-A0AAJ1S016-F1
#
_entry.id   AF-A0AAJ1S016-F1
#
_cell.length_a   1.000
_cell.length_b   1.000
_cell.length_c   1.000
_cell.angle_alpha   90.00
_cell.angle_beta   90.00
_cell.angle_gamma   90.00
#
_symmetry.space_group_name_H-M   'P 1'
#
loop_
_entity.id
_entity.type
_entity.pdbx_description
1 polymer ?
#
loop_
_entity_poly.entity_id
_entity_poly.type
_entity_poly.pdbx_seq_one_letter_code
_entity_poly.pdbx_strand_id
1 'polypeptide(L)' 'MVNYGFVIDNRKCIGCHACTVACKSEHDVPIGVNRTHVKYIEKGEYPDVTREFSVHRCNHC' A
#
# COMPACT_ATOMS: atom_id res chain seq x y z
N MET A 1 -16.15 23.32 -9.12
CA MET A 1 -16.13 22.11 -8.27
C MET A 1 -14.69 21.64 -8.16
N VAL A 2 -14.25 21.16 -7.00
CA VAL A 2 -12.89 20.63 -6.82
C VAL A 2 -12.88 19.10 -6.97
N ASN A 3 -11.84 18.56 -7.60
CA ASN A 3 -11.61 17.12 -7.71
C ASN A 3 -10.35 16.74 -6.91
N TYR A 4 -10.47 15.80 -5.99
CA TYR A 4 -9.35 15.32 -5.18
C TYR A 4 -8.66 14.14 -5.87
N GLY A 5 -7.33 14.07 -5.73
CA GLY A 5 -6.51 12.97 -6.20
C GLY A 5 -5.35 12.73 -5.24
N PHE A 6 -4.74 11.55 -5.33
CA PHE A 6 -3.56 11.18 -4.55
C PHE A 6 -2.50 10.55 -5.44
N VAL A 7 -1.24 10.74 -5.07
CA VAL A 7 -0.08 10.15 -5.75
C VAL A 7 0.79 9.46 -4.71
N ILE A 8 1.25 8.25 -5.04
CA ILE A 8 2.11 7.43 -4.19
C ILE A 8 3.37 7.09 -4.97
N ASP A 9 4.54 7.49 -4.46
CA ASP A 9 5.84 7.06 -5.01
C ASP A 9 6.22 5.69 -4.46
N ASN A 10 5.86 4.64 -5.19
CA ASN A 10 6.11 3.25 -4.79
C ASN A 10 7.61 2.91 -4.65
N ARG A 11 8.52 3.67 -5.31
CA ARG A 11 9.97 3.44 -5.20
C ARG A 11 10.51 3.76 -3.80
N LYS A 12 9.79 4.58 -3.04
CA LYS A 12 10.12 4.94 -1.65
C LYS A 12 9.40 4.06 -0.63
N CYS A 13 8.48 3.21 -1.07
CA CYS A 13 7.73 2.35 -0.17
C CYS A 13 8.64 1.23 0.33
N ILE A 14 8.79 1.12 1.65
CA ILE A 14 9.61 0.11 2.32
C ILE A 14 8.79 -1.05 2.90
N GLY A 15 7.48 -1.09 2.62
CA GLY A 15 6.63 -2.16 3.15
C GLY A 15 6.34 -2.09 4.65
N CYS A 16 6.36 -0.91 5.28
CA CYS A 16 6.18 -0.79 6.73
C CYS A 16 4.74 -0.99 7.25
N HIS A 17 3.74 -1.09 6.35
CA HIS A 17 2.32 -1.22 6.68
C HIS A 17 1.69 -0.10 7.54
N ALA A 18 2.38 1.02 7.76
CA ALA A 18 1.86 2.14 8.55
C ALA A 18 0.54 2.70 7.97
N CYS A 19 0.42 2.80 6.65
CA CYS A 19 -0.82 3.26 6.00
C CYS A 19 -2.00 2.29 6.20
N THR A 20 -1.75 0.98 6.26
CA THR A 20 -2.76 -0.02 6.58
C THR A 20 -3.23 0.12 8.02
N VAL A 21 -2.30 0.24 8.97
CA VAL A 21 -2.60 0.40 10.40
C VAL A 21 -3.38 1.68 10.66
N ALA A 22 -2.90 2.82 10.15
CA ALA A 22 -3.56 4.11 10.30
C ALA A 22 -5.02 4.07 9.81
N CYS A 23 -5.27 3.43 8.67
CA CYS A 23 -6.63 3.29 8.15
C CYS A 23 -7.54 2.45 9.07
N LYS A 24 -7.02 1.38 9.68
CA LYS A 24 -7.79 0.58 10.64
C LYS A 24 -8.08 1.35 11.91
N SER A 25 -7.06 2.00 12.49
CA SER A 25 -7.17 2.77 13.73
C SER A 25 -8.17 3.91 13.61
N GLU A 26 -8.29 4.52 12.44
CA GLU A 26 -9.19 5.66 12.21
C GLU A 26 -10.64 5.24 11.91
N HIS A 27 -10.89 4.01 11.43
CA HIS A 27 -12.20 3.63 10.87
C HIS A 27 -12.78 2.33 11.42
N ASP A 28 -12.25 1.78 12.50
CA ASP A 28 -12.71 0.52 13.13
C ASP A 28 -12.96 -0.61 12.11
N VAL A 29 -12.04 -0.75 11.15
CA VAL A 29 -12.19 -1.72 10.06
C VAL A 29 -12.20 -3.14 10.66
N PRO A 30 -13.21 -3.99 10.34
CA PRO A 30 -13.32 -5.33 10.91
C PRO A 30 -12.06 -6.18 10.75
N ILE A 31 -11.89 -7.12 11.67
CA ILE A 31 -10.84 -8.14 11.60
C ILE A 31 -11.00 -8.92 10.28
N GLY A 32 -9.88 -9.20 9.62
CA GLY A 32 -9.85 -9.87 8.31
C GLY A 32 -10.07 -8.95 7.11
N VAL A 33 -10.49 -7.70 7.30
CA VAL A 33 -10.73 -6.73 6.22
C VAL A 33 -9.67 -5.63 6.22
N ASN A 34 -9.25 -5.16 5.03
CA ASN A 34 -8.33 -4.04 4.84
C ASN A 34 -8.84 -3.12 3.72
N ARG A 35 -9.01 -1.82 4.00
CA ARG A 35 -9.32 -0.81 2.98
C ARG A 35 -8.07 -0.33 2.22
N THR A 36 -6.92 -0.33 2.91
CA THR A 36 -5.60 -0.02 2.34
C THR A 36 -4.67 -1.18 2.65
N HIS A 37 -3.99 -1.71 1.64
CA HIS A 37 -3.08 -2.84 1.80
C HIS A 37 -1.78 -2.62 1.02
N VAL A 38 -0.67 -3.06 1.61
CA VAL A 38 0.63 -3.06 0.94
C VAL A 38 0.87 -4.45 0.38
N LYS A 39 1.19 -4.52 -0.91
CA LYS A 39 1.59 -5.74 -1.61
C LYS A 39 3.04 -5.63 -2.01
N TYR A 40 3.69 -6.76 -2.15
CA TYR A 40 5.02 -6.82 -2.71
C TYR A 40 5.15 -7.98 -3.67
N ILE A 41 6.10 -7.82 -4.58
CA ILE A 41 6.57 -8.88 -5.46
C ILE A 41 8.09 -8.96 -5.33
N GLU A 42 8.62 -10.17 -5.48
CA GLU A 42 10.05 -10.41 -5.57
C GLU A 42 10.40 -10.65 -7.03
N LYS A 43 11.53 -10.10 -7.47
CA LYS A 43 12.03 -10.22 -8.83
C LYS A 43 13.50 -10.58 -8.81
N GLY A 44 13.92 -11.35 -9.81
CA GLY A 44 15.29 -11.80 -9.97
C GLY A 44 15.56 -13.14 -9.30
N GLU A 45 16.81 -13.58 -9.37
CA GLU A 45 17.31 -14.82 -8.79
C GLU A 45 18.58 -14.52 -8.00
N TYR A 46 18.92 -15.36 -7.03
CA TYR A 46 20.11 -15.15 -6.20
C TYR A 46 21.39 -15.07 -7.06
N PRO A 47 22.27 -14.07 -6.85
CA PRO A 47 22.27 -13.07 -5.77
C PRO A 47 21.52 -11.76 -6.08
N ASP A 48 21.06 -11.56 -7.31
CA ASP A 48 20.44 -10.33 -7.82
C ASP A 48 18.92 -10.30 -7.59
N VAL A 49 18.53 -10.39 -6.32
CA VAL A 49 17.12 -10.34 -5.91
C VAL A 49 16.68 -8.93 -5.52
N THR A 50 15.47 -8.55 -5.92
CA THR A 50 14.86 -7.28 -5.55
C THR A 50 13.43 -7.50 -5.06
N ARG A 51 12.93 -6.58 -4.24
CA ARG A 51 11.54 -6.58 -3.77
C ARG A 51 10.93 -5.22 -4.01
N GLU A 52 9.78 -5.21 -4.68
CA GLU A 52 9.04 -3.98 -4.99
C GLU A 52 7.76 -3.93 -4.16
N PHE A 53 7.52 -2.80 -3.49
CA PHE A 53 6.33 -2.58 -2.68
C PHE A 53 5.36 -1.63 -3.39
N SER A 54 4.07 -1.94 -3.29
CA SER A 54 2.99 -1.11 -3.82
C SER A 54 1.86 -0.98 -2.83
N VAL A 55 1.32 0.23 -2.69
CA VAL A 55 0.14 0.51 -1.87
C VAL A 55 -1.11 0.43 -2.73
N HIS A 56 -2.06 -0.42 -2.34
CA HIS A 56 -3.32 -0.64 -3.03
C HIS A 56 -4.50 -0.24 -2.16
N ARG A 57 -5.39 0.58 -2.71
CA ARG A 57 -6.62 1.12 -2.09
C ARG A 57 -7.62 1.49 -3.19
N CYS A 58 -8.83 1.93 -2.82
CA CYS A 58 -9.78 2.47 -3.80
C CYS A 58 -9.16 3.64 -4.59
N ASN A 59 -9.28 3.61 -5.91
CA ASN A 59 -8.75 4.66 -6.79
C ASN A 59 -9.69 5.86 -6.94
N HIS A 60 -10.93 5.77 -6.43
CA HIS A 60 -11.94 6.83 -6.57
C HIS A 60 -12.14 7.28 -8.03
N CYS A 61 -12.30 6.30 -8.92
CA CYS A 61 -12.60 6.51 -10.33
C CYS A 61 -13.96 7.19 -10.56
#